data_AF-A0A3Q3FKI9-F1
#
_entry.id   AF-A0A3Q3FKI9-F1
#
_cell.length_a   1.000
_cell.length_b   1.000
_cell.length_c   1.000
_cell.angle_alpha   90.00
_cell.angle_beta   90.00
_cell.angle_gamma   90.00
#
_symmetry.space_group_name_H-M   'P 1'
#
loop_
_entity.id
_entity.type
_entity.pdbx_description
1 polymer ?
#
loop_
_entity_poly.entity_id
_entity_poly.type
_entity_poly.pdbx_seq_one_letter_code
_entity_poly.pdbx_strand_id
1 'polypeptide(L)'
;MSLGYYKRKLHQFFSQITSIVPLDCLILWNTAMPLGEKIKGGFLVPGVSRLGPFLRHNVTEANFFSCMAAKEYDLDVLDLHFHFRHSLQHRMPDGVHWDALAHRHISSLLLHHIADAWGFDLYEPAASQGQGECTQTSV
;
A
#
# COMPACT_ATOMS: atom_id res chain seq x y z
N MET A 1 -9.63 -16.09 -14.88
CA MET A 1 -9.18 -16.50 -13.52
C MET A 1 -10.38 -16.41 -12.59
N SER A 2 -10.66 -17.42 -11.78
CA SER A 2 -11.80 -17.37 -10.84
C SER A 2 -11.41 -16.68 -9.52
N LEU A 3 -12.40 -16.12 -8.81
CA LEU A 3 -12.21 -15.54 -7.49
C LEU A 3 -11.65 -16.55 -6.49
N GLY A 4 -12.11 -17.81 -6.55
CA GLY A 4 -11.58 -18.89 -5.71
C GLY A 4 -10.11 -19.21 -5.99
N TYR A 5 -9.67 -19.12 -7.25
CA TYR A 5 -8.26 -19.27 -7.58
C TYR A 5 -7.41 -18.11 -7.02
N TYR A 6 -7.89 -16.87 -7.16
CA TYR A 6 -7.24 -15.69 -6.59
C TYR A 6 -7.05 -15.81 -5.07
N LYS A 7 -8.12 -16.11 -4.32
CA LYS A 7 -8.07 -16.29 -2.87
C LYS A 7 -7.04 -17.33 -2.45
N ARG A 8 -7.07 -18.52 -3.06
CA ARG A 8 -6.08 -19.58 -2.76
C ARG A 8 -4.65 -19.12 -3.03
N LYS A 9 -4.41 -18.44 -4.14
CA LYS A 9 -3.08 -17.92 -4.48
C LYS A 9 -2.62 -16.83 -3.54
N LEU A 10 -3.55 -16.02 -3.03
CA LEU A 10 -3.24 -14.99 -2.05
C LEU A 10 -2.80 -15.58 -0.71
N HIS A 11 -3.55 -16.56 -0.17
CA HIS A 11 -3.12 -17.28 1.04
C HIS A 11 -1.77 -18.00 0.85
N GLN A 12 -1.57 -18.62 -0.32
CA GLN A 12 -0.28 -19.24 -0.65
C GLN A 12 0.85 -18.19 -0.61
N PHE A 13 0.64 -17.01 -1.20
CA PHE A 13 1.62 -15.94 -1.18
C PHE A 13 1.90 -15.44 0.24
N PHE A 14 0.87 -15.14 1.03
CA PHE A 14 1.04 -14.65 2.40
C PHE A 14 1.73 -15.66 3.31
N SER A 15 1.35 -16.94 3.22
CA SER A 15 2.06 -18.00 3.95
C SER A 15 3.52 -18.13 3.56
N GLN A 16 3.86 -17.93 2.27
CA GLN A 16 5.23 -18.04 1.80
C GLN A 16 6.06 -16.84 2.23
N ILE A 17 5.56 -15.62 2.03
CA ILE A 17 6.32 -14.40 2.34
C ILE A 17 6.62 -14.29 3.83
N THR A 18 5.66 -14.63 4.71
CA THR A 18 5.85 -14.61 6.17
C THR A 18 6.82 -15.67 6.67
N SER A 19 7.08 -16.73 5.89
CA SER A 19 8.08 -17.75 6.23
C SER A 19 9.50 -17.41 5.77
N ILE A 20 9.63 -16.49 4.81
CA ILE A 20 10.91 -16.13 4.17
C ILE A 20 11.47 -14.84 4.78
N VAL A 21 10.59 -13.88 5.06
CA VAL A 21 10.98 -12.56 5.56
C VAL A 21 11.31 -12.65 7.07
N PRO A 22 12.43 -12.06 7.52
CA PRO A 22 12.78 -12.00 8.95
C PRO A 22 11.70 -11.35 9.82
N LEU A 23 11.61 -11.76 11.09
CA LEU A 23 10.60 -11.28 12.03
C LEU A 23 10.72 -9.78 12.38
N ASP A 24 11.89 -9.18 12.17
CA ASP A 24 12.16 -7.76 12.39
C ASP A 24 11.87 -6.88 11.16
N CYS A 25 11.41 -7.48 10.05
CA CYS A 25 11.02 -6.75 8.86
C CYS A 25 9.53 -6.37 8.89
N LEU A 26 9.24 -5.16 8.44
CA LEU A 26 7.87 -4.71 8.20
C LEU A 26 7.38 -5.22 6.84
N ILE A 27 6.25 -5.93 6.82
CA ILE A 27 5.53 -6.30 5.60
C ILE A 27 4.22 -5.51 5.55
N LEU A 28 4.10 -4.63 4.54
CA LEU A 28 2.92 -3.80 4.33
C LEU A 28 2.21 -4.19 3.04
N TRP A 29 0.94 -4.58 3.13
CA TRP A 29 0.08 -4.88 1.99
C TRP A 29 -0.78 -3.67 1.63
N ASN A 30 -0.53 -3.06 0.46
CA ASN A 30 -1.37 -1.96 -0.02
C ASN A 30 -2.45 -2.46 -0.99
N THR A 31 -3.66 -1.92 -0.87
CA THR A 31 -4.75 -2.22 -1.82
C THR A 31 -4.59 -1.46 -3.13
N ALA A 32 -5.30 -1.90 -4.18
CA ALA A 32 -5.37 -1.15 -5.42
C ALA A 32 -6.27 0.10 -5.25
N MET A 33 -5.84 1.22 -5.83
CA MET A 33 -6.66 2.45 -5.87
C MET A 33 -7.94 2.29 -6.72
N PRO A 34 -8.94 3.18 -6.58
CA PRO A 34 -10.20 3.07 -7.31
C PRO A 34 -10.04 3.14 -8.84
N LEU A 35 -10.47 2.08 -9.54
CA LEU A 35 -10.47 2.05 -11.01
C LEU A 35 -11.60 2.90 -11.63
N GLY A 36 -11.35 3.36 -12.85
CA GLY A 36 -12.33 4.07 -13.68
C GLY A 36 -13.37 3.13 -14.28
N GLU A 37 -14.50 3.70 -14.69
CA GLU A 37 -15.57 2.93 -15.35
C GLU A 37 -15.15 2.38 -16.72
N LYS A 38 -14.34 3.17 -17.43
CA LYS A 38 -13.77 2.80 -18.72
C LYS A 38 -12.27 2.64 -18.55
N ILE A 39 -11.80 1.43 -18.77
CA ILE A 39 -10.39 1.08 -18.72
C ILE A 39 -9.84 0.99 -20.13
N LYS A 40 -8.66 1.55 -20.37
CA LYS A 40 -7.98 1.57 -21.68
C LYS A 40 -6.53 1.08 -21.54
N GLY A 41 -5.95 0.61 -22.64
CA GLY A 41 -4.52 0.28 -22.73
C GLY A 41 -4.18 -1.21 -22.52
N GLY A 42 -2.88 -1.51 -22.46
CA GLY A 42 -2.32 -2.87 -22.46
C GLY A 42 -2.66 -3.74 -21.24
N PHE A 43 -3.32 -3.16 -20.23
CA PHE A 43 -3.90 -3.90 -19.10
C PHE A 43 -4.98 -4.90 -19.54
N LEU A 44 -5.62 -4.64 -20.68
CA LEU A 44 -6.68 -5.47 -21.24
C LEU A 44 -6.12 -6.58 -22.14
N VAL A 45 -5.25 -7.44 -21.63
CA VAL A 45 -4.93 -8.72 -22.31
C VAL A 45 -6.23 -9.49 -22.63
N PRO A 46 -6.29 -10.31 -23.69
CA PRO A 46 -7.56 -10.85 -24.21
C PRO A 46 -8.46 -11.54 -23.16
N GLY A 47 -7.86 -12.16 -22.13
CA GLY A 47 -8.60 -12.77 -21.01
C GLY A 47 -9.18 -11.78 -19.98
N VAL A 48 -8.64 -10.57 -19.89
CA VAL A 48 -9.07 -9.48 -18.99
C VAL A 48 -9.99 -8.49 -19.70
N SER A 49 -9.82 -8.31 -21.02
CA SER A 49 -10.71 -7.49 -21.88
C SER A 49 -12.19 -7.83 -21.68
N ARG A 50 -12.53 -9.12 -21.61
CA ARG A 50 -13.92 -9.59 -21.40
C ARG A 50 -14.50 -9.22 -20.04
N LEU A 51 -13.64 -8.94 -19.05
CA LEU A 51 -14.02 -8.54 -17.70
C LEU A 51 -14.07 -7.02 -17.53
N GLY A 52 -13.71 -6.24 -18.56
CA GLY A 52 -13.62 -4.79 -18.51
C GLY A 52 -14.80 -4.11 -17.79
N PRO A 53 -16.07 -4.40 -18.14
CA PRO A 53 -17.23 -3.79 -17.48
C PRO A 53 -17.35 -4.06 -15.98
N PHE A 54 -16.82 -5.19 -15.51
CA PHE A 54 -16.89 -5.62 -14.11
C PHE A 54 -15.58 -5.38 -13.35
N LEU A 55 -14.54 -4.90 -14.03
CA LEU A 55 -13.19 -4.90 -13.49
C LEU A 55 -13.05 -4.02 -12.25
N ARG A 56 -13.74 -2.86 -12.22
CA ARG A 56 -13.80 -2.01 -11.03
C ARG A 56 -14.38 -2.76 -9.82
N HIS A 57 -15.44 -3.54 -10.02
CA HIS A 57 -16.12 -4.28 -8.97
C HIS A 57 -15.27 -5.47 -8.52
N ASN A 58 -14.68 -6.19 -9.46
CA ASN A 58 -13.76 -7.28 -9.19
C ASN A 58 -12.54 -6.82 -8.37
N VAL A 59 -12.01 -5.62 -8.66
CA VAL A 59 -10.89 -5.04 -7.88
C VAL A 59 -11.33 -4.61 -6.49
N THR A 60 -12.50 -3.99 -6.34
CA THR A 60 -13.04 -3.69 -5.00
C THR A 60 -13.24 -4.97 -4.17
N GLU A 61 -13.78 -6.02 -4.78
CA GLU A 61 -13.95 -7.33 -4.14
C GLU A 61 -12.60 -7.99 -3.80
N ALA A 62 -11.64 -7.95 -4.73
CA ALA A 62 -10.30 -8.48 -4.51
C ALA A 62 -9.54 -7.73 -3.41
N ASN A 63 -9.69 -6.40 -3.33
CA ASN A 63 -9.15 -5.57 -2.26
C ASN A 63 -9.73 -6.01 -0.92
N PHE A 64 -11.05 -6.13 -0.80
CA PHE A 64 -11.72 -6.57 0.43
C PHE A 64 -11.17 -7.92 0.91
N PHE A 65 -11.12 -8.93 0.04
CA PHE A 65 -10.58 -10.23 0.41
C PHE A 65 -9.10 -10.18 0.76
N SER A 66 -8.33 -9.33 0.09
CA SER A 66 -6.91 -9.22 0.38
C SER A 66 -6.61 -8.55 1.71
N CYS A 67 -7.40 -7.55 2.10
CA CYS A 67 -7.30 -6.94 3.43
C CYS A 67 -7.64 -7.96 4.53
N MET A 68 -8.69 -8.76 4.34
CA MET A 68 -9.06 -9.80 5.30
C MET A 68 -7.98 -10.86 5.42
N ALA A 69 -7.50 -11.38 4.29
CA ALA A 69 -6.44 -12.37 4.29
C ALA A 69 -5.14 -11.83 4.89
N ALA A 70 -4.73 -10.59 4.57
CA ALA A 70 -3.51 -9.99 5.13
C ALA A 70 -3.55 -9.95 6.67
N LYS A 71 -4.70 -9.58 7.25
CA LYS A 71 -4.92 -9.60 8.70
C LYS A 71 -4.83 -10.99 9.32
N GLU A 72 -5.24 -12.05 8.62
CA GLU A 72 -5.10 -13.43 9.11
C GLU A 72 -3.64 -13.88 9.23
N TYR A 73 -2.71 -13.20 8.56
CA TYR A 73 -1.26 -13.44 8.63
C TYR A 73 -0.52 -12.34 9.41
N ASP A 74 -1.22 -11.53 10.20
CA ASP A 74 -0.66 -10.42 10.98
C ASP A 74 0.15 -9.42 10.14
N LEU A 75 -0.26 -9.22 8.88
CA LEU A 75 0.35 -8.23 7.99
C LEU A 75 -0.34 -6.88 8.13
N ASP A 76 0.46 -5.82 8.07
CA ASP A 76 -0.07 -4.47 8.01
C ASP A 76 -0.77 -4.21 6.68
N VAL A 77 -1.83 -3.40 6.71
CA VAL A 77 -2.64 -3.08 5.53
C VAL A 77 -2.76 -1.58 5.34
N LEU A 78 -2.35 -1.08 4.17
CA LEU A 78 -2.59 0.29 3.73
C LEU A 78 -3.69 0.33 2.67
N ASP A 79 -4.90 0.72 3.06
CA ASP A 79 -6.03 0.74 2.13
C ASP A 79 -6.04 1.99 1.23
N LEU A 80 -5.24 1.96 0.16
CA LEU A 80 -5.21 3.04 -0.84
C LEU A 80 -6.57 3.23 -1.52
N HIS A 81 -7.41 2.19 -1.62
CA HIS A 81 -8.76 2.35 -2.13
C HIS A 81 -9.56 3.34 -1.26
N PHE A 82 -9.49 3.16 0.06
CA PHE A 82 -10.11 4.08 1.01
C PHE A 82 -9.49 5.48 0.88
N HIS A 83 -8.17 5.64 0.96
CA HIS A 83 -7.53 6.96 0.95
C HIS A 83 -7.84 7.78 -0.33
N PHE A 84 -8.00 7.13 -1.48
CA PHE A 84 -8.16 7.81 -2.77
C PHE A 84 -9.60 7.84 -3.31
N ARG A 85 -10.59 7.31 -2.58
CA ARG A 85 -12.01 7.26 -3.02
C ARG A 85 -12.62 8.63 -3.33
N HIS A 86 -12.10 9.70 -2.71
CA HIS A 86 -12.55 11.08 -2.93
C HIS A 86 -11.55 11.92 -3.74
N SER A 87 -10.53 11.29 -4.34
CA SER A 87 -9.45 11.96 -5.07
C SER A 87 -9.45 11.60 -6.55
N LEU A 88 -10.59 11.18 -7.10
CA LEU A 88 -10.72 10.62 -8.45
C LEU A 88 -10.26 11.55 -9.57
N GLN A 89 -10.19 12.86 -9.32
CA GLN A 89 -9.64 13.86 -10.25
C GLN A 89 -8.16 13.62 -10.60
N HIS A 90 -7.41 12.90 -9.75
CA HIS A 90 -6.01 12.56 -9.97
C HIS A 90 -5.81 11.26 -10.76
N ARG A 91 -6.89 10.56 -11.11
CA ARG A 91 -6.84 9.36 -11.94
C ARG A 91 -6.70 9.71 -13.41
N MET A 92 -5.79 9.04 -14.08
CA MET A 92 -5.52 9.23 -15.50
C MET A 92 -6.72 8.79 -16.37
N PRO A 93 -6.89 9.37 -17.59
CA PRO A 93 -8.01 9.06 -18.47
C PRO A 93 -8.12 7.60 -18.95
N ASP A 94 -7.08 6.79 -18.71
CA ASP A 94 -7.10 5.35 -18.99
C ASP A 94 -7.84 4.52 -17.92
N GLY A 95 -8.23 5.14 -16.81
CA GLY A 95 -9.00 4.51 -15.74
C GLY A 95 -8.19 3.62 -14.80
N VAL A 96 -6.86 3.57 -14.92
CA VAL A 96 -5.98 2.70 -14.11
C VAL A 96 -4.88 3.50 -13.42
N HIS A 97 -4.16 4.34 -14.15
CA HIS A 97 -3.02 5.07 -13.62
C HIS A 97 -3.45 6.31 -12.85
N TRP A 98 -2.55 6.85 -12.04
CA TRP A 98 -2.76 8.04 -11.23
C TRP A 98 -1.61 9.03 -11.45
N ASP A 99 -1.88 10.31 -11.26
CA ASP A 99 -0.92 11.37 -11.51
C ASP A 99 0.19 11.45 -10.44
N ALA A 100 1.16 12.32 -10.67
CA ALA A 100 2.28 12.51 -9.76
C ALA A 100 1.87 13.05 -8.36
N LEU A 101 0.73 13.75 -8.25
CA LEU A 101 0.24 14.23 -6.95
C LEU A 101 -0.28 13.07 -6.12
N ALA A 102 -1.02 12.16 -6.73
CA ALA A 102 -1.47 10.95 -6.07
C ALA A 102 -0.30 10.06 -5.65
N HIS A 103 0.71 9.88 -6.51
CA HIS A 103 1.92 9.14 -6.16
C HIS A 103 2.69 9.76 -4.98
N ARG A 104 2.80 11.09 -4.90
CA ARG A 104 3.38 11.76 -3.73
C ARG A 104 2.59 11.51 -2.45
N HIS A 105 1.25 11.50 -2.54
CA HIS A 105 0.41 11.19 -1.39
C HIS A 105 0.56 9.72 -0.94
N ILE A 106 0.68 8.76 -1.87
CA ILE A 106 1.00 7.37 -1.53
C ILE A 106 2.33 7.29 -0.78
N SER A 107 3.39 7.95 -1.25
CA SER A 107 4.68 7.98 -0.56
C SER A 107 4.55 8.56 0.85
N SER A 108 3.76 9.62 1.05
CA SER A 108 3.50 10.17 2.38
C SER A 108 2.81 9.15 3.29
N LEU A 109 1.78 8.46 2.81
CA LEU A 109 1.07 7.43 3.59
C LEU A 109 1.99 6.26 3.98
N LEU A 110 2.84 5.81 3.06
CA LEU A 110 3.82 4.76 3.32
C LEU A 110 4.83 5.21 4.38
N LEU A 111 5.39 6.41 4.26
CA LEU A 111 6.37 6.94 5.21
C LEU A 111 5.77 7.11 6.61
N HIS A 112 4.53 7.61 6.70
CA HIS A 112 3.81 7.67 7.98
C HIS A 112 3.64 6.29 8.59
N HIS A 113 3.15 5.32 7.82
CA HIS A 113 2.94 3.96 8.31
C HIS A 113 4.25 3.33 8.79
N ILE A 114 5.33 3.49 8.03
CA ILE A 114 6.66 2.97 8.39
C ILE A 114 7.16 3.62 9.69
N ALA A 115 7.04 4.94 9.81
CA ALA A 115 7.46 5.67 11.00
C ALA A 115 6.66 5.22 12.23
N ASP A 116 5.33 5.13 12.13
CA ASP A 116 4.45 4.65 13.19
C ASP A 116 4.81 3.21 13.60
N ALA A 117 5.04 2.31 12.64
CA ALA A 117 5.39 0.91 12.89
C ALA A 117 6.73 0.74 13.63
N TRP A 118 7.67 1.66 13.42
CA TRP A 118 8.96 1.67 14.11
C TRP A 118 9.03 2.63 15.30
N GLY A 119 7.92 3.27 15.67
CA GLY A 119 7.85 4.20 16.80
C GLY A 119 8.64 5.50 16.60
N PHE A 120 8.81 5.94 15.35
CA PHE A 120 9.47 7.19 15.01
C PHE A 120 8.45 8.32 14.88
N ASP A 121 8.64 9.42 15.62
CA ASP A 121 7.81 10.62 15.47
C ASP A 121 8.35 11.49 14.33
N LEU A 122 7.60 11.54 13.21
CA LEU A 122 7.95 12.36 12.04
C LEU A 122 7.85 13.87 12.29
N TYR A 123 7.18 14.28 13.37
CA TYR A 123 6.89 15.69 13.68
C TYR A 123 7.65 16.20 14.90
N GLU A 124 8.44 15.35 15.56
CA GLU A 124 9.27 15.79 16.66
C GLU A 124 10.33 16.76 16.14
N PRO A 125 10.39 18.01 16.66
CA PRO A 125 11.47 18.92 16.32
C PRO A 125 12.77 18.22 16.72
N ALA A 126 13.76 18.20 15.82
CA ALA A 126 15.07 17.63 16.15
C ALA A 126 15.54 18.23 17.47
N ALA A 127 15.49 17.44 18.55
CA ALA A 127 15.96 17.87 19.85
C ALA A 127 17.38 18.39 19.64
N SER A 128 17.63 19.62 20.07
CA SER A 128 18.96 20.23 20.07
C SER A 128 19.93 19.23 20.66
N GLN A 129 20.66 18.51 19.80
CA GLN A 129 21.66 17.55 20.24
C GLN A 129 22.62 18.33 21.12
N GLY A 130 22.61 17.97 22.40
CA GLY A 130 23.23 18.76 23.46
C GLY A 130 24.64 19.14 23.07
N GLN A 131 24.94 20.43 23.17
CA GLN A 131 26.30 20.89 23.32
C GLN A 131 26.88 20.15 24.53
N GLY A 132 27.70 19.13 24.29
CA GLY A 132 28.52 18.55 25.33
C GLY A 132 29.42 19.65 25.87
N GLU A 133 29.18 20.06 27.11
CA GLU A 133 30.09 20.92 27.87
C GLU A 133 31.46 20.25 27.90
N CYS A 134 32.41 20.83 27.17
CA CYS A 134 33.82 20.50 27.31
C CYS A 134 34.26 21.04 28.68
N THR A 135 34.22 20.18 29.71
CA THR A 135 34.85 20.46 30.98
C THR A 135 36.37 20.41 30.78
N GLN A 136 36.97 21.58 30.59
CA GLN A 136 38.41 21.75 30.68
C GLN A 136 38.83 21.65 32.15
N THR A 137 39.36 20.50 32.56
CA THR A 137 40.19 20.40 33.76
C THR A 137 41.55 21.02 33.45
N SER A 138 41.79 22.22 33.98
CA SER A 138 43.14 22.79 34.07
C SER A 138 43.87 22.15 35.25
N VAL A 139 45.06 21.65 34.99
CA VAL A 139 46.06 21.22 35.99
C VAL A 139 46.83 22.44 36.45
#